data_AF-J3CIN9-F1
#
_entry.id   AF-J3CIN9-F1
#
_cell.length_a   1.000
_cell.length_b   1.000
_cell.length_c   1.000
_cell.angle_alpha   90.00
_cell.angle_beta   90.00
_cell.angle_gamma   90.00
#
_symmetry.space_group_name_H-M   'P 1'
#
loop_
_entity.id
_entity.type
_entity.pdbx_description
1 polymer ?
#
loop_
_entity_poly.entity_id
_entity_poly.type
_entity_poly.pdbx_seq_one_letter_code
_entity_poly.pdbx_strand_id
1 'polypeptide(L)'
;MKKTSCAAWLLCAAIAPAYAAHPLVTDDTGVQGEGHHQLEMNTDWLRQFGQFSHVGALTYTYGVTDKLDLFANVPQFFASPTGSGMGDASLGAKWRFHDADGLSLALKPEFFSTSGNPERGHGTGRSSAALDLLGSYQVNAWTWHANLGINYNRYARLDDEHSHRRTVWRISGAAWYAVNEQWKLVADVGVAQNSEHANRTWPAYGLLGVIWSPNDTIDLDVGYKAGLNKAEVTRQLGLGITLHF
;
A
#
# COMPACT_ATOMS: atom_id res chain seq x y z
N MET A 1 11.70 39.35 16.30
CA MET A 1 10.87 38.64 15.30
C MET A 1 11.72 37.57 14.64
N LYS A 2 11.79 36.39 15.27
CA LYS A 2 12.56 35.26 14.73
C LYS A 2 11.67 34.55 13.71
N LYS A 3 12.11 34.54 12.45
CA LYS A 3 11.48 33.79 11.38
C LYS A 3 11.59 32.31 11.73
N THR A 4 10.50 31.74 12.24
CA THR A 4 10.30 30.29 12.34
C THR A 4 10.17 29.79 10.91
N SER A 5 11.30 29.44 10.30
CA SER A 5 11.30 28.73 9.03
C SER A 5 10.57 27.41 9.25
N CYS A 6 9.42 27.29 8.59
CA CYS A 6 8.64 26.07 8.44
C CYS A 6 9.55 24.94 7.96
N ALA A 7 10.10 24.19 8.90
CA ALA A 7 10.55 22.84 8.66
C ALA A 7 9.28 21.97 8.64
N ALA A 8 8.45 22.17 7.61
CA ALA A 8 7.45 21.19 7.21
C ALA A 8 8.24 20.02 6.61
N TRP A 9 8.80 19.21 7.51
CA TRP A 9 9.42 17.96 7.13
C TRP A 9 8.34 17.12 6.50
N LEU A 10 8.61 16.69 5.27
CA LEU A 10 7.77 15.81 4.47
C LEU A 10 7.53 14.48 5.24
N LEU A 11 6.61 14.46 6.19
CA LEU A 11 5.75 13.30 6.39
C LEU A 11 4.75 13.30 5.24
N CYS A 12 5.26 13.10 4.02
CA CYS A 12 4.43 12.56 2.97
C CYS A 12 3.74 11.37 3.56
N ALA A 13 2.42 11.34 3.42
CA ALA A 13 1.53 10.30 3.82
C ALA A 13 1.93 8.93 3.23
N ALA A 14 3.02 8.35 3.72
CA ALA A 14 3.15 6.94 3.94
C ALA A 14 2.18 6.63 5.08
N ILE A 15 0.88 6.74 4.77
CA ILE A 15 -0.08 5.75 5.25
C ILE A 15 0.66 4.45 4.92
N ALA A 16 1.11 3.73 5.95
CA ALA A 16 1.78 2.46 5.74
C ALA A 16 0.93 1.71 4.71
N PRO A 17 1.49 1.34 3.54
CA PRO A 17 0.69 0.83 2.46
C PRO A 17 0.08 -0.47 2.97
N ALA A 18 -1.17 -0.40 3.42
CA ALA A 18 -1.91 -1.60 3.71
C ALA A 18 -2.06 -2.29 2.36
N TYR A 19 -1.42 -3.46 2.29
CA TYR A 19 -0.88 -4.00 1.04
C TYR A 19 -1.93 -4.22 -0.02
N ALA A 20 -1.48 -4.19 -1.27
CA ALA A 20 -2.25 -4.53 -2.44
C ALA A 20 -1.35 -5.30 -3.40
N ALA A 21 -1.92 -6.01 -4.37
CA ALA A 21 -1.14 -6.59 -5.46
C ALA A 21 -0.40 -5.47 -6.19
N HIS A 22 0.92 -5.36 -5.98
CA HIS A 22 1.76 -4.39 -6.67
C HIS A 22 1.57 -4.55 -8.20
N PRO A 23 1.38 -3.46 -8.96
CA PRO A 23 1.67 -2.07 -8.62
C PRO A 23 0.51 -1.28 -8.00
N LEU A 24 -0.61 -1.93 -7.70
CA LEU A 24 -1.83 -1.27 -7.25
C LEU A 24 -1.74 -0.83 -5.80
N VAL A 25 -2.61 0.11 -5.43
CA VAL A 25 -2.84 0.52 -4.04
C VAL A 25 -4.15 -0.08 -3.54
N THR A 26 -5.11 -0.30 -4.43
CA THR A 26 -6.31 -1.10 -4.20
C THR A 26 -5.94 -2.58 -4.24
N ASP A 27 -6.17 -3.26 -3.12
CA ASP A 27 -5.97 -4.70 -2.94
C ASP A 27 -7.14 -5.50 -3.50
N ASP A 28 -6.88 -6.76 -3.84
CA ASP A 28 -7.90 -7.73 -4.21
C ASP A 28 -8.23 -8.66 -3.01
N THR A 29 -9.33 -9.39 -3.13
CA THR A 29 -9.77 -10.38 -2.14
C THR A 29 -9.12 -11.76 -2.27
N GLY A 30 -8.21 -11.93 -3.24
CA GLY A 30 -7.50 -13.18 -3.51
C GLY A 30 -6.68 -13.62 -2.31
N VAL A 31 -6.60 -14.94 -2.15
CA VAL A 31 -5.85 -15.63 -1.10
C VAL A 31 -5.01 -16.73 -1.73
N GLN A 32 -3.91 -17.11 -1.09
CA GLN A 32 -3.01 -18.15 -1.63
C GLN A 32 -3.65 -19.55 -1.61
N GLY A 33 -4.52 -19.80 -0.63
CA GLY A 33 -5.14 -21.11 -0.42
C GLY A 33 -4.32 -22.02 0.48
N GLU A 34 -4.94 -23.05 1.04
CA GLU A 34 -4.33 -23.84 2.12
C GLU A 34 -2.98 -24.43 1.71
N GLY A 35 -1.95 -24.16 2.51
CA GLY A 35 -0.61 -24.70 2.32
C GLY A 35 0.25 -23.97 1.27
N HIS A 36 -0.29 -22.99 0.55
CA HIS A 36 0.44 -22.26 -0.48
C HIS A 36 1.17 -21.05 0.10
N HIS A 37 2.25 -20.66 -0.57
CA HIS A 37 3.12 -19.59 -0.15
C HIS A 37 3.28 -18.55 -1.26
N GLN A 38 3.38 -17.29 -0.86
CA GLN A 38 3.74 -16.20 -1.76
C GLN A 38 4.91 -15.41 -1.21
N LEU A 39 5.84 -15.04 -2.10
CA LEU A 39 6.86 -14.04 -1.82
C LEU A 39 6.76 -12.92 -2.86
N GLU A 40 6.43 -11.72 -2.40
CA GLU A 40 6.41 -10.51 -3.22
C GLU A 40 7.60 -9.63 -2.88
N MET A 41 8.27 -9.10 -3.89
CA MET A 41 9.30 -8.10 -3.77
C MET A 41 9.00 -6.97 -4.75
N ASN A 42 8.89 -5.75 -4.23
CA ASN A 42 8.61 -4.58 -5.05
C ASN A 42 9.59 -3.44 -4.74
N THR A 43 9.68 -2.50 -5.68
CA THR A 43 10.47 -1.29 -5.50
C THR A 43 9.88 -0.12 -6.26
N ASP A 44 9.90 1.04 -5.60
CA ASP A 44 9.28 2.27 -6.03
C ASP A 44 10.24 3.45 -6.00
N TRP A 45 10.24 4.21 -7.09
CA TRP A 45 10.90 5.50 -7.20
C TRP A 45 9.87 6.62 -7.13
N LEU A 46 9.91 7.39 -6.04
CA LEU A 46 8.94 8.43 -5.74
C LEU A 46 9.55 9.82 -5.91
N ARG A 47 8.74 10.75 -6.40
CA ARG A 47 9.10 12.17 -6.47
C ARG A 47 8.01 13.04 -5.86
N GLN A 48 8.40 13.90 -4.92
CA GLN A 48 7.50 14.86 -4.28
C GLN A 48 8.21 16.17 -3.97
N PHE A 49 7.62 17.32 -4.36
CA PHE A 49 8.19 18.65 -4.14
C PHE A 49 9.69 18.78 -4.54
N GLY A 50 10.08 18.10 -5.61
CA GLY A 50 11.47 18.07 -6.08
C GLY A 50 12.40 17.11 -5.34
N GLN A 51 11.95 16.52 -4.23
CA GLN A 51 12.65 15.47 -3.49
C GLN A 51 12.41 14.11 -4.13
N PHE A 52 13.41 13.23 -4.00
CA PHE A 52 13.39 11.86 -4.50
C PHE A 52 13.42 10.86 -3.33
N SER A 53 12.75 9.73 -3.51
CA SER A 53 12.86 8.58 -2.61
C SER A 53 12.85 7.29 -3.40
N HIS A 54 13.53 6.28 -2.88
CA HIS A 54 13.58 4.93 -3.41
C HIS A 54 13.26 3.98 -2.26
N VAL A 55 12.14 3.29 -2.38
CA VAL A 55 11.63 2.37 -1.37
C VAL A 55 11.45 1.00 -2.02
N GLY A 56 11.48 -0.06 -1.24
CA GLY A 56 10.94 -1.34 -1.66
C GLY A 56 10.36 -2.08 -0.47
N ALA A 57 9.67 -3.18 -0.74
CA ALA A 57 9.12 -4.04 0.30
C ALA A 57 9.34 -5.50 -0.07
N LEU A 58 9.47 -6.32 0.97
CA LEU A 58 9.36 -7.76 0.87
C LEU A 58 8.13 -8.19 1.67
N THR A 59 7.23 -8.91 1.01
CA THR A 59 6.01 -9.44 1.61
C THR A 59 6.02 -10.95 1.49
N TYR A 60 5.90 -11.65 2.61
CA TYR A 60 5.69 -13.09 2.62
C TYR A 60 4.27 -13.39 3.08
N THR A 61 3.58 -14.25 2.34
CA THR A 61 2.20 -14.67 2.64
C THR A 61 2.13 -16.19 2.73
N TYR A 62 1.36 -16.69 3.69
CA TYR A 62 1.06 -18.10 3.86
C TYR A 62 -0.44 -18.31 3.94
N GLY A 63 -0.97 -19.16 3.06
CA GLY A 63 -2.36 -19.56 3.07
C GLY A 63 -2.63 -20.60 4.17
N VAL A 64 -3.26 -20.14 5.25
CA VAL A 64 -3.63 -20.99 6.40
C VAL A 64 -4.84 -21.85 6.06
N THR A 65 -5.75 -21.35 5.23
CA THR A 65 -6.91 -22.07 4.68
C THR A 65 -7.21 -21.54 3.28
N ASP A 66 -8.15 -22.14 2.56
CA ASP A 66 -8.67 -21.63 1.27
C ASP A 66 -9.32 -20.23 1.31
N LYS A 67 -9.45 -19.65 2.51
CA LYS A 67 -10.09 -18.35 2.74
C LYS A 67 -9.28 -17.40 3.61
N LEU A 68 -8.15 -17.84 4.17
CA LEU A 68 -7.40 -17.08 5.16
C LEU A 68 -5.91 -17.15 4.87
N ASP A 69 -5.33 -15.99 4.63
CA ASP A 69 -3.89 -15.80 4.54
C ASP A 69 -3.37 -15.06 5.77
N LEU A 70 -2.17 -15.39 6.20
CA LEU A 70 -1.35 -14.56 7.09
C LEU A 70 -0.19 -14.01 6.29
N PHE A 71 0.17 -12.74 6.52
CA PHE A 71 1.29 -12.11 5.82
C PHE A 71 2.18 -11.30 6.74
N ALA A 72 3.44 -11.15 6.32
CA ALA A 72 4.47 -10.35 6.96
C ALA A 72 5.14 -9.43 5.95
N ASN A 73 5.46 -8.22 6.39
CA ASN A 73 6.03 -7.14 5.59
C ASN A 73 7.31 -6.63 6.18
N VAL A 74 8.28 -6.38 5.32
CA VAL A 74 9.41 -5.51 5.66
C VAL A 74 9.61 -4.45 4.57
N PRO A 75 9.26 -3.18 4.86
CA PRO A 75 9.56 -2.07 3.97
C PRO A 75 10.98 -1.56 4.21
N GLN A 76 11.65 -1.13 3.14
CA GLN A 76 13.03 -0.65 3.14
C GLN A 76 13.15 0.64 2.34
N PHE A 77 13.61 1.70 2.98
CA PHE A 77 14.02 2.94 2.33
C PHE A 77 15.47 2.81 1.87
N PHE A 78 15.68 2.58 0.58
CA PHE A 78 17.02 2.57 -0.02
C PHE A 78 17.58 3.99 -0.14
N ALA A 79 16.73 4.97 -0.44
CA ALA A 79 17.05 6.39 -0.41
C ALA A 79 15.83 7.21 0.01
N SER A 80 16.03 8.21 0.87
CA SER A 80 15.02 9.20 1.20
C SER A 80 15.68 10.50 1.65
N PRO A 81 14.97 11.64 1.71
CA PRO A 81 15.53 12.92 2.19
C PRO A 81 16.11 12.86 3.60
N THR A 82 15.65 11.91 4.42
CA THR A 82 16.05 11.69 5.81
C THR A 82 17.05 10.53 5.98
N GLY A 83 17.47 9.89 4.88
CA GLY A 83 18.42 8.77 4.87
C GLY A 83 17.78 7.41 4.55
N SER A 84 18.60 6.36 4.52
CA SER A 84 18.15 4.98 4.30
C SER A 84 17.80 4.28 5.61
N GLY A 85 17.04 3.20 5.54
CA GLY A 85 16.67 2.41 6.70
C GLY A 85 15.39 1.62 6.50
N MET A 86 15.11 0.72 7.43
CA MET A 86 13.90 -0.06 7.44
C MET A 86 12.72 0.79 7.88
N GLY A 87 11.54 0.53 7.32
CA GLY A 87 10.30 1.08 7.86
C GLY A 87 9.72 0.24 9.00
N ASP A 88 8.53 0.62 9.47
CA ASP A 88 7.75 -0.20 10.40
C ASP A 88 7.27 -1.48 9.67
N ALA A 89 7.86 -2.62 10.03
CA ALA A 89 7.44 -3.94 9.57
C ALA A 89 6.03 -4.25 10.08
N SER A 90 5.27 -5.05 9.35
CA SER A 90 3.89 -5.40 9.72
C SER A 90 3.58 -6.88 9.63
N LEU A 91 2.56 -7.28 10.38
CA LEU A 91 1.94 -8.59 10.35
C LEU A 91 0.44 -8.40 10.17
N GLY A 92 -0.16 -9.18 9.29
CA GLY A 92 -1.60 -9.08 9.05
C GLY A 92 -2.21 -10.39 8.61
N ALA A 93 -3.51 -10.34 8.40
CA ALA A 93 -4.29 -11.42 7.85
C ALA A 93 -5.17 -10.91 6.72
N LYS A 94 -5.49 -11.74 5.73
CA LYS A 94 -6.51 -11.47 4.72
C LYS A 94 -7.54 -12.59 4.79
N TRP A 95 -8.76 -12.26 5.18
CA TRP A 95 -9.86 -13.22 5.32
C TRP A 95 -10.94 -12.96 4.28
N ARG A 96 -11.00 -13.81 3.25
CA ARG A 96 -12.08 -13.84 2.25
C ARG A 96 -13.31 -14.52 2.85
N PHE A 97 -14.17 -13.73 3.48
CA PHE A 97 -15.34 -14.24 4.20
C PHE A 97 -16.57 -14.47 3.30
N HIS A 98 -16.57 -13.92 2.09
CA HIS A 98 -17.64 -14.13 1.10
C HIS A 98 -17.04 -14.35 -0.29
N ASP A 99 -17.63 -15.28 -1.04
CA ASP A 99 -17.31 -15.60 -2.42
C ASP A 99 -18.52 -16.28 -3.07
N ALA A 100 -19.21 -15.57 -3.97
CA ALA A 100 -20.38 -16.07 -4.70
C ALA A 100 -20.63 -15.24 -5.97
N ASP A 101 -21.02 -15.89 -7.07
CA ASP A 101 -21.46 -15.24 -8.31
C ASP A 101 -20.49 -14.19 -8.88
N GLY A 102 -19.18 -14.46 -8.75
CA GLY A 102 -18.10 -13.57 -9.20
C GLY A 102 -17.81 -12.40 -8.25
N LEU A 103 -18.60 -12.23 -7.19
CA LEU A 103 -18.35 -11.27 -6.10
C LEU A 103 -17.63 -11.97 -4.95
N SER A 104 -16.57 -11.34 -4.47
CA SER A 104 -15.89 -11.74 -3.24
C SER A 104 -15.67 -10.54 -2.33
N LEU A 105 -15.69 -10.79 -1.03
CA LEU A 105 -15.41 -9.79 0.00
C LEU A 105 -14.38 -10.34 0.98
N ALA A 106 -13.46 -9.47 1.40
CA ALA A 106 -12.45 -9.81 2.38
C ALA A 106 -12.25 -8.71 3.43
N LEU A 107 -11.84 -9.11 4.63
CA LEU A 107 -11.34 -8.23 5.66
C LEU A 107 -9.84 -8.41 5.81
N LYS A 108 -9.11 -7.31 5.97
CA LYS A 108 -7.67 -7.32 6.12
C LYS A 108 -7.21 -6.48 7.32
N PRO A 109 -7.13 -7.08 8.52
CA PRO A 109 -6.47 -6.44 9.66
C PRO A 109 -4.95 -6.52 9.52
N GLU A 110 -4.26 -5.47 9.94
CA GLU A 110 -2.80 -5.37 9.91
C GLU A 110 -2.27 -4.61 11.13
N PHE A 111 -1.15 -5.08 11.68
CA PHE A 111 -0.46 -4.48 12.81
C PHE A 111 0.95 -4.09 12.42
N PHE A 112 1.32 -2.85 12.73
CA PHE A 112 2.63 -2.29 12.45
C PHE A 112 3.48 -2.29 13.71
N SER A 113 4.71 -2.77 13.57
CA SER A 113 5.72 -2.77 14.61
C SER A 113 6.33 -1.37 14.81
N THR A 114 7.40 -1.28 15.59
CA THR A 114 8.16 -0.03 15.82
C THR A 114 9.59 -0.15 15.31
N SER A 115 9.78 -0.85 14.21
CA SER A 115 11.10 -1.15 13.67
C SER A 115 11.71 -0.01 12.86
N GLY A 116 10.86 0.91 12.37
CA GLY A 116 11.29 2.09 11.63
C GLY A 116 11.82 3.19 12.54
N ASN A 117 12.76 3.98 12.04
CA ASN A 117 13.31 5.11 12.78
C ASN A 117 12.38 6.34 12.67
N PRO A 118 11.73 6.79 13.77
CA PRO A 118 10.81 7.92 13.72
C PRO A 118 11.51 9.26 13.47
N GLU A 119 12.79 9.43 13.84
CA GLU A 119 13.54 10.65 13.53
C GLU A 119 13.85 10.77 12.03
N ARG A 120 13.77 9.66 11.29
CA ARG A 120 13.88 9.63 9.84
C ARG A 120 12.52 9.58 9.14
N GLY A 121 11.42 9.55 9.88
CA GLY A 121 10.08 9.34 9.30
C GLY A 121 9.89 7.97 8.65
N HIS A 122 10.73 6.98 9.00
CA HIS A 122 10.59 5.60 8.48
C HIS A 122 9.55 4.78 9.26
N GLY A 123 9.09 5.32 10.39
CA GLY A 123 8.06 4.71 11.22
C GLY A 123 7.49 5.73 12.17
N THR A 124 6.48 5.33 12.92
CA THR A 124 5.79 6.22 13.87
C THR A 124 6.38 6.14 15.29
N GLY A 125 7.26 5.16 15.53
CA GLY A 125 7.89 4.90 16.83
C GLY A 125 6.94 4.30 17.88
N ARG A 126 5.67 4.03 17.52
CA ARG A 126 4.69 3.32 18.34
C ARG A 126 3.90 2.36 17.44
N SER A 127 3.49 1.23 17.99
CA SER A 127 2.74 0.26 17.18
C SER A 127 1.42 0.86 16.71
N SER A 128 1.11 0.65 15.45
CA SER A 128 -0.09 1.15 14.77
C SER A 128 -0.89 -0.02 14.21
N ALA A 129 -2.11 0.23 13.72
CA ALA A 129 -2.96 -0.82 13.15
C ALA A 129 -3.77 -0.29 11.97
N ALA A 130 -4.12 -1.18 11.05
CA ALA A 130 -5.04 -0.89 9.96
C ALA A 130 -6.12 -1.98 9.85
N LEU A 131 -7.23 -1.59 9.24
CA LEU A 131 -8.29 -2.50 8.83
C LEU A 131 -8.81 -2.05 7.47
N ASP A 132 -8.80 -2.96 6.50
CA ASP A 132 -9.43 -2.77 5.21
C ASP A 132 -10.58 -3.74 4.99
N LEU A 133 -11.65 -3.21 4.41
CA LEU A 133 -12.69 -3.98 3.73
C LEU A 133 -12.40 -3.95 2.24
N LEU A 134 -12.32 -5.14 1.65
CA LEU A 134 -11.99 -5.38 0.25
C LEU A 134 -13.18 -5.99 -0.46
N GLY A 135 -13.44 -5.57 -1.69
CA GLY A 135 -14.40 -6.21 -2.58
C GLY A 135 -13.80 -6.41 -3.96
N SER A 136 -14.00 -7.59 -4.54
CA SER A 136 -13.66 -7.88 -5.92
C SER A 136 -14.89 -8.38 -6.67
N TYR A 137 -15.06 -7.98 -7.93
CA TYR A 137 -16.10 -8.49 -8.80
C TYR A 137 -15.54 -8.82 -10.18
N GLN A 138 -15.58 -10.10 -10.55
CA GLN A 138 -15.09 -10.57 -11.85
C GLN A 138 -16.24 -10.81 -12.83
N VAL A 139 -16.12 -10.24 -14.03
CA VAL A 139 -17.06 -10.43 -15.13
C VAL A 139 -16.31 -10.44 -16.47
N ASN A 140 -16.39 -11.56 -17.19
CA ASN A 140 -15.64 -11.78 -18.43
C ASN A 140 -14.14 -11.51 -18.23
N ALA A 141 -13.52 -10.69 -19.10
CA ALA A 141 -12.12 -10.29 -19.01
C ALA A 141 -11.85 -9.17 -17.98
N TRP A 142 -12.87 -8.67 -17.29
CA TRP A 142 -12.74 -7.57 -16.34
C TRP A 142 -12.82 -8.07 -14.90
N THR A 143 -11.95 -7.53 -14.05
CA THR A 143 -12.08 -7.64 -12.59
C THR A 143 -12.08 -6.24 -11.99
N TRP A 144 -13.06 -5.95 -11.14
CA TRP A 144 -13.20 -4.68 -10.45
C TRP A 144 -12.86 -4.88 -8.98
N HIS A 145 -12.14 -3.94 -8.39
CA HIS A 145 -11.76 -3.95 -6.99
C HIS A 145 -12.18 -2.65 -6.31
N ALA A 146 -12.56 -2.72 -5.04
CA ALA A 146 -12.89 -1.57 -4.22
C ALA A 146 -12.47 -1.79 -2.78
N ASN A 147 -11.83 -0.77 -2.19
CA ASN A 147 -11.32 -0.80 -0.83
C ASN A 147 -11.90 0.34 0.01
N LEU A 148 -12.21 0.03 1.26
CA LEU A 148 -12.44 0.99 2.33
C LEU A 148 -11.50 0.67 3.49
N GLY A 149 -10.60 1.59 3.80
CA GLY A 149 -9.56 1.39 4.80
C GLY A 149 -9.58 2.41 5.92
N ILE A 150 -9.17 1.99 7.11
CA ILE A 150 -8.88 2.87 8.24
C ILE A 150 -7.54 2.51 8.85
N ASN A 151 -6.73 3.53 9.12
CA ASN A 151 -5.45 3.40 9.81
C ASN A 151 -5.55 4.11 11.15
N TYR A 152 -5.11 3.43 12.21
CA TYR A 152 -4.93 3.98 13.55
C TYR A 152 -3.44 4.06 13.89
N ASN A 153 -2.91 5.28 13.87
CA ASN A 153 -1.52 5.60 14.10
C ASN A 153 -1.30 6.16 15.50
N ARG A 154 -0.26 5.66 16.16
CA ARG A 154 0.27 6.25 17.40
C ARG A 154 1.65 6.81 17.10
N TYR A 155 2.00 7.94 17.71
CA TYR A 155 3.25 8.63 17.42
C TYR A 155 4.11 8.70 18.69
N ALA A 156 5.41 8.43 18.56
CA ALA A 156 6.37 8.59 19.65
C ALA A 156 6.85 10.04 19.79
N ARG A 157 6.96 10.76 18.66
CA ARG A 157 7.42 12.15 18.59
C ARG A 157 6.23 13.08 18.83
N LEU A 158 6.38 14.01 19.77
CA LEU A 158 5.33 14.96 20.14
C LEU A 158 4.92 15.86 18.97
N ASP A 159 5.88 16.26 18.13
CA ASP A 159 5.59 17.07 16.94
C ASP A 159 4.68 16.31 15.97
N ASP A 160 4.93 15.02 15.76
CA ASP A 160 4.10 14.17 14.89
C ASP A 160 2.73 13.94 15.53
N GLU A 161 2.67 13.68 16.84
CA GLU A 161 1.41 13.53 17.58
C GLU A 161 0.52 14.78 17.50
N HIS A 162 1.10 15.97 17.55
CA HIS A 162 0.36 17.23 17.48
C HIS A 162 -0.05 17.60 16.06
N SER A 163 0.77 17.23 15.07
CA SER A 163 0.55 17.61 13.66
C SER A 163 -0.25 16.58 12.87
N HIS A 164 -0.32 15.33 13.30
CA HIS A 164 -0.95 14.24 12.56
C HIS A 164 -2.20 13.67 13.23
N ARG A 165 -3.18 13.33 12.39
CA ARG A 165 -4.36 12.57 12.78
C ARG A 165 -3.96 11.16 13.16
N ARG A 166 -4.41 10.74 14.35
CA ARG A 166 -4.31 9.33 14.76
C ARG A 166 -5.15 8.40 13.91
N THR A 167 -6.26 8.88 13.32
CA THR A 167 -7.12 8.07 12.47
C THR A 167 -7.19 8.67 11.08
N VAL A 168 -6.90 7.86 10.08
CA VAL A 168 -6.90 8.24 8.66
C VAL A 168 -7.68 7.19 7.89
N TRP A 169 -8.70 7.62 7.13
CA TRP A 169 -9.45 6.74 6.24
C TRP A 169 -8.93 6.81 4.81
N ARG A 170 -9.13 5.74 4.04
CA ARG A 170 -8.85 5.65 2.60
C ARG A 170 -10.01 4.99 1.86
N ILE A 171 -10.24 5.42 0.62
CA ILE A 171 -11.16 4.77 -0.32
C ILE A 171 -10.45 4.68 -1.66
N SER A 172 -10.47 3.51 -2.29
CA SER A 172 -9.88 3.33 -3.61
C SER A 172 -10.63 2.29 -4.43
N GLY A 173 -10.39 2.29 -5.73
CA GLY A 173 -10.91 1.29 -6.64
C GLY A 173 -9.97 1.05 -7.81
N ALA A 174 -9.94 -0.18 -8.29
CA ALA A 174 -9.11 -0.61 -9.41
C ALA A 174 -9.89 -1.45 -10.40
N ALA A 175 -9.39 -1.50 -11.62
CA ALA A 175 -9.89 -2.36 -12.68
C ALA A 175 -8.73 -3.12 -13.31
N TRP A 176 -8.90 -4.43 -13.48
CA TRP A 176 -8.01 -5.30 -14.24
C TRP A 176 -8.70 -5.69 -15.54
N TYR A 177 -7.95 -5.66 -16.63
CA TYR A 177 -8.36 -6.18 -17.92
C TYR A 177 -7.41 -7.28 -18.35
N ALA A 178 -7.90 -8.53 -18.36
CA ALA A 178 -7.16 -9.68 -18.86
C ALA A 178 -7.10 -9.63 -20.39
N VAL A 179 -5.95 -9.26 -20.93
CA VAL A 179 -5.70 -9.25 -22.37
C VAL A 179 -5.65 -10.68 -22.91
N ASN A 180 -5.02 -11.57 -22.13
CA ASN A 180 -4.99 -13.01 -22.30
C ASN A 180 -4.62 -13.66 -20.95
N GLU A 181 -4.31 -14.95 -20.95
CA GLU A 181 -3.96 -15.70 -19.73
C GLU A 181 -2.70 -15.17 -19.03
N GLN A 182 -1.79 -14.52 -19.75
CA GLN A 182 -0.50 -14.05 -19.22
C GLN A 182 -0.46 -12.55 -18.95
N TRP A 183 -1.26 -11.74 -19.64
CA TRP A 183 -1.14 -10.29 -19.60
C TRP A 183 -2.39 -9.62 -19.04
N LYS A 184 -2.21 -8.78 -18.02
CA LYS A 184 -3.25 -7.95 -17.43
C LYS A 184 -2.85 -6.48 -17.53
N LEU A 185 -3.77 -5.64 -18.00
CA LEU A 185 -3.66 -4.19 -17.86
C LEU A 185 -4.41 -3.78 -16.60
N VAL A 186 -3.83 -2.87 -15.81
CA VAL A 186 -4.43 -2.44 -14.55
C VAL A 186 -4.52 -0.92 -14.47
N ALA A 187 -5.60 -0.45 -13.85
CA ALA A 187 -5.83 0.96 -13.52
C ALA A 187 -6.34 1.09 -12.10
N ASP A 188 -5.92 2.13 -11.38
CA ASP A 188 -6.29 2.38 -9.98
C ASP A 188 -6.51 3.86 -9.76
N VAL A 189 -7.48 4.19 -8.91
CA VAL A 189 -7.71 5.53 -8.40
C VAL A 189 -8.06 5.46 -6.93
N GLY A 190 -7.61 6.45 -6.16
CA GLY A 190 -7.92 6.49 -4.75
C GLY A 190 -7.76 7.86 -4.14
N VAL A 191 -8.36 8.00 -2.97
CA VAL A 191 -8.31 9.19 -2.14
C VAL A 191 -8.20 8.78 -0.67
N ALA A 192 -7.42 9.54 0.10
CA ALA A 192 -7.30 9.33 1.53
C ALA A 192 -7.50 10.63 2.29
N GLN A 193 -7.90 10.52 3.56
CA GLN A 193 -7.85 11.65 4.46
C GLN A 193 -6.40 12.11 4.62
N ASN A 194 -6.17 13.42 4.57
CA ASN A 194 -4.85 13.94 4.82
C ASN A 194 -4.41 13.59 6.25
N SER A 195 -3.19 13.08 6.43
CA SER A 195 -2.67 12.75 7.75
C SER A 195 -2.41 14.01 8.58
N GLU A 196 -1.96 15.11 7.97
CA GLU A 196 -1.62 16.35 8.67
C GLU A 196 -2.85 17.20 9.02
N HIS A 197 -3.05 17.55 10.28
CA HIS A 197 -4.16 18.37 10.76
C HIS A 197 -4.33 19.69 9.98
N ALA A 198 -3.21 20.34 9.65
CA ALA A 198 -3.19 21.63 8.97
C ALA A 198 -3.66 21.57 7.51
N ASN A 199 -3.58 20.39 6.87
CA ASN A 199 -3.93 20.24 5.47
C ASN A 199 -5.35 19.68 5.31
N ARG A 200 -6.19 20.42 4.57
CA ARG A 200 -7.58 20.05 4.29
C ARG A 200 -7.77 19.39 2.93
N THR A 201 -6.75 19.40 2.08
CA THR A 201 -6.78 18.75 0.76
C THR A 201 -6.49 17.27 0.92
N TRP A 202 -7.43 16.44 0.48
CA TRP A 202 -7.26 14.99 0.50
C TRP A 202 -6.31 14.56 -0.60
N PRO A 203 -5.18 13.89 -0.30
CA PRO A 203 -4.34 13.29 -1.33
C PRO A 203 -5.17 12.33 -2.19
N ALA A 204 -5.02 12.44 -3.50
CA ALA A 204 -5.69 11.60 -4.48
C ALA A 204 -4.72 11.23 -5.59
N TYR A 205 -4.81 10.01 -6.10
CA TYR A 205 -3.93 9.48 -7.14
C TYR A 205 -4.71 8.80 -8.27
N GLY A 206 -4.03 8.67 -9.41
CA GLY A 206 -4.36 7.72 -10.45
C GLY A 206 -3.13 6.90 -10.83
N LEU A 207 -3.33 5.65 -11.22
CA LEU A 207 -2.26 4.70 -11.57
C LEU A 207 -2.65 3.91 -12.81
N LEU A 208 -1.67 3.64 -13.66
CA LEU A 208 -1.75 2.66 -14.73
C LEU A 208 -0.58 1.69 -14.61
N GLY A 209 -0.82 0.41 -14.90
CA GLY A 209 0.21 -0.61 -14.82
C GLY A 209 -0.07 -1.81 -15.72
N VAL A 210 0.88 -2.73 -15.75
CA VAL A 210 0.80 -4.00 -16.46
C VAL A 210 1.34 -5.08 -15.56
N ILE A 211 0.67 -6.24 -15.55
CA ILE A 211 1.13 -7.46 -14.89
C ILE A 211 1.32 -8.52 -15.97
N TRP A 212 2.46 -9.18 -15.97
CA TRP A 212 2.82 -10.30 -16.83
C TRP A 212 3.08 -11.54 -15.99
N SER A 213 2.26 -12.56 -16.21
CA SER A 213 2.32 -13.88 -15.59
C SER A 213 2.86 -14.89 -16.63
N PRO A 214 4.18 -15.06 -16.79
CA PRO A 214 4.73 -16.03 -17.75
C PRO A 214 4.28 -17.48 -17.50
N ASN A 215 3.93 -17.80 -16.25
CA ASN A 215 3.42 -19.08 -15.79
C ASN A 215 2.68 -18.85 -14.45
N ASP A 216 2.19 -19.93 -13.84
CA ASP A 216 1.41 -19.87 -12.61
C ASP A 216 2.25 -19.64 -11.33
N THR A 217 3.58 -19.54 -11.44
CA THR A 217 4.48 -19.39 -10.29
C THR A 217 5.15 -18.02 -10.20
N ILE A 218 5.04 -17.18 -11.24
CA ILE A 218 5.71 -15.89 -11.33
C ILE A 218 4.77 -14.85 -11.90
N ASP A 219 4.64 -13.73 -11.20
CA ASP A 219 4.13 -12.47 -11.75
C ASP A 219 5.23 -11.42 -11.78
N LEU A 220 5.30 -10.65 -12.86
CA LEU A 220 6.16 -9.48 -13.01
C LEU A 220 5.30 -8.27 -13.32
N ASP A 221 5.56 -7.16 -12.68
CA ASP A 221 4.72 -5.99 -12.86
C ASP A 221 5.49 -4.68 -12.95
N VAL A 222 4.84 -3.71 -13.59
CA VAL A 222 5.29 -2.32 -13.67
C VAL A 222 4.09 -1.41 -13.53
N GLY A 223 4.23 -0.34 -12.76
CA GLY A 223 3.18 0.66 -12.60
C GLY A 223 3.69 2.09 -12.51
N TYR A 224 2.88 3.01 -13.00
CA TYR A 224 3.11 4.44 -12.88
C TYR A 224 1.93 5.10 -12.18
N LYS A 225 2.19 5.64 -10.99
CA LYS A 225 1.22 6.42 -10.19
C LYS A 225 1.52 7.91 -10.34
N ALA A 226 0.48 8.72 -10.48
CA ALA A 226 0.57 10.18 -10.44
C ALA A 226 -0.44 10.76 -9.45
N GLY A 227 0.01 11.76 -8.69
CA GLY A 227 -0.87 12.56 -7.84
C GLY A 227 -1.84 13.38 -8.68
N LEU A 228 -3.13 13.26 -8.38
CA LEU A 228 -4.20 14.08 -8.98
C LEU A 228 -4.30 15.47 -8.33
N ASN A 229 -3.59 15.68 -7.21
CA ASN A 229 -3.42 16.97 -6.57
C ASN A 229 -2.06 17.07 -5.86
N LYS A 230 -1.75 18.25 -5.32
CA LYS A 230 -0.44 18.53 -4.69
C LYS A 230 -0.25 17.89 -3.30
N ALA A 231 -1.30 17.34 -2.69
CA ALA A 231 -1.19 16.66 -1.40
C ALA A 231 -0.69 15.22 -1.54
N GLU A 232 -0.84 14.61 -2.72
CA GLU A 232 -0.33 13.27 -3.06
C GLU A 232 1.11 13.32 -3.58
N VAL A 233 1.81 12.18 -3.56
CA VAL A 233 3.09 12.00 -4.26
C VAL A 233 2.91 12.33 -5.74
N THR A 234 3.76 13.22 -6.25
CA THR A 234 3.60 13.77 -7.60
C THR A 234 3.69 12.67 -8.64
N ARG A 235 4.70 11.79 -8.52
CA ARG A 235 4.91 10.64 -9.41
C ARG A 235 5.59 9.50 -8.67
N GLN A 236 5.22 8.28 -9.01
CA GLN A 236 5.87 7.06 -8.57
C GLN A 236 5.94 6.08 -9.74
N LEU A 237 7.10 5.46 -9.91
CA LEU A 237 7.32 4.33 -10.82
C LEU A 237 7.66 3.12 -9.97
N GLY A 238 6.88 2.05 -10.11
CA GLY A 238 7.03 0.80 -9.39
C GLY A 238 7.41 -0.36 -10.31
N LEU A 239 8.22 -1.28 -9.79
CA LEU A 239 8.51 -2.58 -10.39
C LEU A 239 8.36 -3.66 -9.31
N GLY A 240 7.75 -4.79 -9.67
CA GLY A 240 7.58 -5.89 -8.73
C GLY A 240 7.75 -7.27 -9.36
N ILE A 241 8.01 -8.23 -8.48
CA ILE A 241 8.01 -9.66 -8.76
C ILE A 241 7.27 -10.37 -7.63
N THR A 242 6.38 -11.28 -8.01
CA THR A 242 5.69 -12.17 -7.09
C THR A 242 6.01 -13.61 -7.46
N LEU A 243 6.33 -14.42 -6.45
CA LEU A 243 6.62 -15.83 -6.58
C LEU A 243 5.58 -16.63 -5.79
N HIS A 244 5.03 -17.67 -6.40
CA HIS A 244 4.07 -18.59 -5.79
C HIS A 244 4.67 -20.00 -5.67
N PHE A 245 4.47 -20.65 -4.52
CA PHE A 245 4.98 -21.98 -4.20
C PHE A 245 3.94 -22.86 -3.52
#